data_AF-A0A8R7U4P5-F1
#
_entry.id   AF-A0A8R7U4P5-F1
#
_cell.length_a   1.000
_cell.length_b   1.000
_cell.length_c   1.000
_cell.angle_alpha   90.00
_cell.angle_beta   90.00
_cell.angle_gamma   90.00
#
_symmetry.space_group_name_H-M   'P 1'
#
loop_
_entity.id
_entity.type
_entity.pdbx_description
1 polymer ?
#
loop_
_entity_poly.entity_id
_entity_poly.type
_entity_poly.pdbx_seq_one_letter_code
_entity_poly.pdbx_strand_id
1 'polypeptide(L)'
;MKRSFDAMEAKPVFLSKEERQRLALERRQAAVADQRRSALDILQSLPRPPPPPPPSGAPRDSSSSHRDPSDRDRGDRGDRDRDRDRDRRRDDDSRRDRDRDRDRDRDEPSRRDRDRDRDRDREHRDRERGERDKDREKDRLEKMAEREREKELEAIKEQYLGSKKPKKRVIKPSEKFRFSFDWENTEDTSRDMNMLYQAPHEARLLYGRGFLAGIDRREQKKAAAVFEKETRAEQRRKFGVEDRPEDDVADKKKAAAAEMYDAFDMRVDRHWSEKGIEEMTERDWRIFREDFNISYKGSRIPRPMRNWPESKLGTELLRAIEKVGYKKPSPIQMAAIPLGLQQRDVIGIAETD
;
A
#
# COMPACT_ATOMS: atom_id res chain seq x y z
N MET A 1 -44.53 15.71 -63.68
CA MET A 1 -45.73 15.73 -62.82
C MET A 1 -45.29 16.02 -61.39
N LYS A 2 -45.82 17.11 -60.81
CA LYS A 2 -45.79 17.42 -59.37
C LYS A 2 -46.68 16.42 -58.62
N ARG A 3 -46.32 16.07 -57.38
CA ARG A 3 -47.16 15.80 -56.19
C ARG A 3 -46.27 15.15 -55.12
N SER A 4 -45.73 15.93 -54.17
CA SER A 4 -46.30 16.15 -52.82
C SER A 4 -46.46 14.84 -52.04
N PHE A 5 -45.45 14.52 -51.22
CA PHE A 5 -45.67 13.71 -50.02
C PHE A 5 -45.38 14.58 -48.80
N ASP A 6 -46.42 14.70 -47.99
CA ASP A 6 -46.56 15.56 -46.84
C ASP A 6 -45.61 15.21 -45.68
N ALA A 7 -45.33 16.28 -44.95
CA ALA A 7 -44.90 16.33 -43.58
C ALA A 7 -45.56 15.28 -42.65
N MET A 8 -44.73 14.51 -41.94
CA MET A 8 -44.94 14.29 -40.50
C MET A 8 -43.61 14.39 -39.77
N GLU A 9 -43.48 15.51 -39.06
CA GLU A 9 -42.49 15.81 -38.04
C GLU A 9 -42.33 14.63 -37.05
N ALA A 10 -41.16 14.00 -37.00
CA ALA A 10 -40.81 13.13 -35.88
C ALA A 10 -40.43 14.02 -34.68
N LYS A 11 -41.45 14.55 -33.99
CA LYS A 11 -41.29 15.22 -32.70
C LYS A 11 -40.57 14.26 -31.75
N PRO A 12 -39.59 14.72 -30.95
CA PRO A 12 -38.92 13.85 -29.98
C PRO A 12 -39.97 13.28 -29.03
N VAL A 13 -40.13 11.96 -29.02
CA VAL A 13 -41.05 11.29 -28.09
C VAL A 13 -40.47 11.45 -26.70
N PHE A 14 -41.05 12.36 -25.93
CA PHE A 14 -40.74 12.49 -24.51
C PHE A 14 -41.29 11.26 -23.78
N LEU A 15 -40.46 10.23 -23.66
CA LEU A 15 -40.70 9.11 -22.75
C LEU A 15 -40.99 9.68 -21.36
N SER A 16 -42.08 9.23 -20.75
CA SER A 16 -42.46 9.63 -19.39
C SER A 16 -41.35 9.25 -18.40
N LYS A 17 -41.31 9.93 -17.25
CA LYS A 17 -40.28 9.67 -16.22
C LYS A 17 -40.27 8.19 -15.79
N GLU A 18 -41.44 7.57 -15.74
CA GLU A 18 -41.60 6.15 -15.40
C GLU A 18 -41.07 5.24 -16.49
N GLU A 19 -41.35 5.53 -17.76
CA GLU A 19 -40.82 4.75 -18.89
C GLU A 19 -39.30 4.84 -19.00
N ARG A 20 -38.71 5.99 -18.70
CA ARG A 20 -37.23 6.13 -18.64
C ARG A 20 -36.64 5.36 -17.47
N GLN A 21 -37.28 5.37 -16.31
CA GLN A 21 -36.82 4.59 -15.15
C GLN A 21 -36.92 3.10 -15.43
N ARG A 22 -37.99 2.64 -16.08
CA ARG A 22 -38.16 1.25 -16.47
C ARG A 22 -37.10 0.81 -17.48
N LEU A 23 -36.84 1.63 -18.51
CA LEU A 23 -35.83 1.34 -19.53
C LEU A 23 -34.40 1.39 -18.96
N ALA A 24 -34.15 2.25 -17.98
CA ALA A 24 -32.87 2.27 -17.24
C ALA A 24 -32.69 1.04 -16.34
N LEU A 25 -33.75 0.57 -15.67
CA LEU A 25 -33.73 -0.66 -14.88
C LEU A 25 -33.54 -1.89 -15.77
N GLU A 26 -34.21 -1.95 -16.90
CA GLU A 26 -34.06 -3.02 -17.89
C GLU A 26 -32.65 -3.05 -18.47
N ARG A 27 -32.07 -1.89 -18.83
CA ARG A 27 -30.68 -1.81 -19.28
C ARG A 27 -29.68 -2.22 -18.20
N ARG A 28 -29.95 -1.91 -16.93
CA ARG A 28 -29.13 -2.35 -15.79
C ARG A 28 -29.24 -3.86 -15.58
N GLN A 29 -30.44 -4.43 -15.69
CA GLN A 29 -30.65 -5.87 -15.59
C GLN A 29 -29.98 -6.63 -16.74
N ALA A 30 -30.06 -6.09 -17.97
CA ALA A 30 -29.35 -6.64 -19.13
C ALA A 30 -27.83 -6.63 -18.93
N ALA A 31 -27.25 -5.52 -18.45
CA ALA A 31 -25.82 -5.44 -18.17
C ALA A 31 -25.37 -6.44 -17.08
N VAL A 32 -26.18 -6.66 -16.04
CA VAL A 32 -25.89 -7.67 -15.00
C VAL A 32 -26.03 -9.09 -15.55
N ALA A 33 -27.01 -9.33 -16.44
CA ALA A 33 -27.17 -10.62 -17.11
C ALA A 33 -25.99 -10.92 -18.04
N ASP A 34 -25.50 -9.93 -18.78
CA ASP A 34 -24.33 -10.06 -19.65
C ASP A 34 -23.05 -10.30 -18.82
N GLN A 35 -22.86 -9.58 -17.71
CA GLN A 35 -21.76 -9.86 -16.79
C GLN A 35 -21.81 -11.28 -16.22
N ARG A 36 -23.01 -11.79 -15.88
CA ARG A 36 -23.18 -13.18 -15.44
C ARG A 36 -22.90 -14.18 -16.55
N ARG A 37 -23.32 -13.90 -17.78
CA ARG A 37 -23.02 -14.75 -18.95
C ARG A 37 -21.53 -14.80 -19.23
N SER A 38 -20.84 -13.66 -19.25
CA SER A 38 -19.39 -13.60 -19.42
C SER A 38 -18.66 -14.32 -18.29
N ALA A 39 -19.12 -14.21 -17.04
CA ALA A 39 -18.53 -14.94 -15.92
C ALA A 39 -18.72 -16.47 -16.03
N LEU A 40 -19.87 -16.91 -16.54
CA LEU A 40 -20.12 -18.34 -16.79
C LEU A 40 -19.31 -18.86 -17.97
N ASP A 41 -19.14 -18.07 -19.02
CA ASP A 41 -18.31 -18.41 -20.18
C ASP A 41 -16.82 -18.53 -19.79
N ILE A 42 -16.34 -17.62 -18.93
CA ILE A 42 -15.01 -17.71 -18.32
C ILE A 42 -14.88 -19.01 -17.51
N LEU A 43 -15.87 -19.36 -16.68
CA LEU A 43 -15.87 -20.60 -15.91
C LEU A 43 -15.93 -21.86 -16.78
N GLN A 44 -16.58 -21.79 -17.95
CA GLN A 44 -16.69 -22.90 -18.90
C GLN A 44 -15.45 -23.04 -19.79
N SER A 45 -14.71 -21.95 -20.01
CA SER A 45 -13.43 -21.93 -20.75
C SER A 45 -12.23 -22.42 -19.93
N LEU A 46 -12.38 -22.55 -18.60
CA LEU A 46 -11.35 -23.15 -17.75
C LEU A 46 -11.33 -24.68 -17.95
N PRO A 47 -10.14 -25.31 -18.11
CA PRO A 47 -10.04 -26.74 -18.34
C PRO A 47 -10.60 -27.52 -17.15
N ARG A 48 -11.51 -28.47 -17.42
CA ARG A 48 -12.12 -29.31 -16.36
C ARG A 48 -11.06 -30.19 -15.70
N PRO A 49 -11.00 -30.25 -14.36
CA PRO A 49 -10.10 -31.17 -13.66
C PRO A 49 -10.55 -32.63 -13.86
N PRO A 50 -9.62 -33.60 -13.87
CA PRO A 50 -9.92 -35.02 -14.09
C PRO A 50 -10.75 -35.61 -12.92
N PRO A 51 -11.54 -36.68 -13.18
CA PRO A 51 -12.39 -37.28 -12.16
C PRO A 51 -11.57 -38.04 -11.09
N PRO A 52 -11.99 -38.05 -9.82
CA PRO A 52 -11.22 -38.65 -8.73
C PRO A 52 -11.36 -40.19 -8.65
N PRO A 53 -10.33 -40.92 -8.20
CA PRO A 53 -10.36 -42.37 -7.97
C PRO A 53 -11.07 -42.77 -6.66
N PRO A 54 -11.51 -44.04 -6.50
CA PRO A 54 -12.30 -44.50 -5.36
C PRO A 54 -11.47 -44.69 -4.06
N PRO A 55 -12.11 -44.70 -2.87
CA PRO A 55 -11.41 -44.44 -1.62
C PRO A 55 -11.09 -45.71 -0.79
N SER A 56 -9.93 -45.73 -0.14
CA SER A 56 -9.67 -46.59 1.01
C SER A 56 -8.61 -46.03 1.96
N GLY A 57 -9.04 -45.71 3.20
CA GLY A 57 -8.31 -45.90 4.47
C GLY A 57 -7.03 -45.10 4.77
N ALA A 58 -7.20 -43.99 5.51
CA ALA A 58 -6.32 -43.25 6.47
C ALA A 58 -4.82 -43.62 6.60
N PRO A 59 -3.86 -42.67 6.81
CA PRO A 59 -3.85 -41.76 7.98
C PRO A 59 -3.14 -40.38 7.84
N ARG A 60 -3.27 -39.59 8.93
CA ARG A 60 -2.43 -38.50 9.51
C ARG A 60 -1.26 -37.86 8.71
N ASP A 61 -1.42 -36.55 8.51
CA ASP A 61 -0.67 -35.43 9.12
C ASP A 61 0.87 -35.35 8.94
N SER A 62 1.35 -34.30 8.24
CA SER A 62 1.95 -33.12 8.90
C SER A 62 2.67 -32.17 7.93
N SER A 63 2.40 -30.86 8.10
CA SER A 63 3.31 -29.69 8.06
C SER A 63 4.16 -29.44 6.79
N SER A 64 4.46 -28.25 6.27
CA SER A 64 4.67 -26.89 6.80
C SER A 64 5.06 -26.06 5.54
N SER A 65 4.56 -24.85 5.26
CA SER A 65 5.13 -23.59 5.78
C SER A 65 4.41 -22.41 5.07
N HIS A 66 3.83 -21.51 5.85
CA HIS A 66 4.20 -20.07 5.95
C HIS A 66 4.17 -19.24 4.65
N ARG A 67 3.28 -18.23 4.61
CA ARG A 67 3.65 -16.80 4.74
C ARG A 67 2.42 -15.90 4.57
N ASP A 68 2.01 -15.34 5.70
CA ASP A 68 1.43 -14.00 5.84
C ASP A 68 2.60 -12.98 5.78
N PRO A 69 2.43 -11.65 5.91
CA PRO A 69 1.37 -10.74 5.47
C PRO A 69 1.98 -9.58 4.62
N SER A 70 1.10 -8.62 4.30
CA SER A 70 1.35 -7.17 4.27
C SER A 70 1.76 -6.44 2.98
N ASP A 71 1.12 -5.27 2.88
CA ASP A 71 1.47 -4.06 2.17
C ASP A 71 1.54 -4.06 0.64
N ARG A 72 0.54 -3.39 0.05
CA ARG A 72 0.77 -2.45 -1.05
C ARG A 72 -0.09 -1.21 -0.91
N ASP A 73 0.40 -0.29 -0.10
CA ASP A 73 0.44 1.10 -0.54
C ASP A 73 1.48 1.21 -1.68
N ARG A 74 1.05 1.59 -2.88
CA ARG A 74 1.92 2.11 -3.95
C ARG A 74 1.08 2.77 -5.04
N GLY A 75 0.98 4.08 -4.91
CA GLY A 75 1.58 4.98 -5.90
C GLY A 75 1.33 4.63 -7.36
N ASP A 76 0.22 5.18 -7.85
CA ASP A 76 0.11 5.90 -9.11
C ASP A 76 1.47 6.40 -9.68
N ARG A 77 2.11 5.55 -10.47
CA ARG A 77 3.19 5.89 -11.42
C ARG A 77 3.10 4.92 -12.59
N GLY A 78 2.51 5.37 -13.70
CA GLY A 78 2.53 4.57 -14.93
C GLY A 78 1.55 4.97 -16.02
N ASP A 79 1.47 6.25 -16.38
CA ASP A 79 0.97 6.64 -17.72
C ASP A 79 2.14 7.27 -18.50
N ARG A 80 3.09 6.40 -18.87
CA ARG A 80 4.06 6.62 -19.94
C ARG A 80 3.92 5.42 -20.85
N ASP A 81 3.02 5.50 -21.82
CA ASP A 81 3.14 4.86 -23.13
C ASP A 81 2.01 5.35 -24.05
N ARG A 82 2.07 6.63 -24.44
CA ARG A 82 1.35 7.13 -25.63
C ARG A 82 2.06 8.22 -26.43
N ASP A 83 3.38 8.35 -26.27
CA ASP A 83 4.20 9.30 -27.03
C ASP A 83 5.25 8.57 -27.87
N ARG A 84 4.82 7.77 -28.85
CA ARG A 84 5.75 7.27 -29.89
C ARG A 84 5.26 7.25 -31.33
N ASP A 85 4.08 7.81 -31.62
CA ASP A 85 3.57 7.93 -33.00
C ASP A 85 3.16 9.36 -33.38
N ARG A 86 3.94 10.37 -32.96
CA ARG A 86 3.73 11.75 -33.44
C ARG A 86 4.97 12.58 -33.76
N ASP A 87 6.14 11.95 -33.88
CA ASP A 87 7.39 12.65 -34.21
C ASP A 87 7.97 12.27 -35.58
N ARG A 88 7.12 12.18 -36.61
CA ARG A 88 7.57 12.12 -38.02
C ARG A 88 6.82 13.02 -39.00
N ARG A 89 6.12 14.05 -38.52
CA ARG A 89 5.49 15.07 -39.40
C ARG A 89 5.60 16.49 -38.84
N ARG A 90 6.79 16.85 -38.36
CA ARG A 90 7.09 18.21 -37.90
C ARG A 90 8.36 18.73 -38.58
N ASP A 91 8.40 18.65 -39.91
CA ASP A 91 9.47 19.25 -40.72
C ASP A 91 8.98 19.84 -42.06
N ASP A 92 7.69 20.12 -42.23
CA ASP A 92 7.21 20.70 -43.51
C ASP A 92 6.07 21.70 -43.38
N ASP A 93 6.19 22.70 -42.49
CA ASP A 93 5.31 23.88 -42.55
C ASP A 93 6.01 25.19 -42.13
N SER A 94 7.34 25.25 -42.26
CA SER A 94 8.14 26.43 -41.90
C SER A 94 8.27 27.46 -43.03
N ARG A 95 7.33 27.51 -43.99
CA ARG A 95 7.40 28.45 -45.13
C ARG A 95 6.08 29.14 -45.52
N ARG A 96 5.12 29.29 -44.61
CA ARG A 96 3.88 30.02 -44.98
C ARG A 96 3.21 30.93 -43.96
N ASP A 97 3.92 31.40 -42.95
CA ASP A 97 3.36 32.41 -42.03
C ASP A 97 4.35 33.55 -41.76
N ARG A 98 4.70 34.30 -42.81
CA ARG A 98 5.47 35.55 -42.70
C ARG A 98 4.67 36.82 -43.00
N ASP A 99 3.35 36.72 -43.13
CA ASP A 99 2.49 37.85 -43.53
C ASP A 99 1.36 38.16 -42.53
N ARG A 100 1.57 37.94 -41.22
CA ARG A 100 0.58 38.33 -40.18
C ARG A 100 1.16 39.02 -38.94
N ASP A 101 2.41 39.45 -38.98
CA ASP A 101 3.04 40.20 -37.89
C ASP A 101 2.84 41.72 -38.04
N ARG A 102 1.58 42.18 -38.10
CA ARG A 102 1.30 43.63 -38.03
C ARG A 102 0.09 44.09 -37.23
N ASP A 103 -0.66 43.19 -36.61
CA ASP A 103 -1.88 43.56 -35.87
C ASP A 103 -1.99 42.93 -34.47
N ARG A 104 -0.88 42.76 -33.73
CA ARG A 104 -0.92 42.11 -32.39
C ARG A 104 -0.40 42.92 -31.21
N ASP A 105 -0.01 44.19 -31.42
CA ASP A 105 0.56 45.03 -30.35
C ASP A 105 -0.48 45.98 -29.72
N ARG A 106 -1.76 45.59 -29.67
CA ARG A 106 -2.84 46.45 -29.10
C ARG A 106 -3.67 45.84 -27.98
N ASP A 107 -3.39 44.62 -27.52
CA ASP A 107 -4.24 43.90 -26.54
C ASP A 107 -3.46 43.20 -25.41
N GLU A 108 -2.36 43.79 -24.94
CA GLU A 108 -1.52 43.17 -23.89
C GLU A 108 -1.99 43.41 -22.43
N PRO A 109 -2.69 44.50 -22.04
CA PRO A 109 -3.19 44.64 -20.67
C PRO A 109 -4.31 43.64 -20.31
N SER A 110 -5.15 43.28 -21.28
CA SER A 110 -6.38 42.50 -21.04
C SER A 110 -6.14 41.00 -20.81
N ARG A 111 -5.02 40.45 -21.28
CA ARG A 111 -4.72 39.01 -21.13
C ARG A 111 -4.27 38.67 -19.70
N ARG A 112 -3.46 39.54 -19.09
CA ARG A 112 -2.93 39.34 -17.73
C ARG A 112 -4.00 39.46 -16.64
N ASP A 113 -5.01 40.30 -16.87
CA ASP A 113 -6.18 40.40 -15.98
C ASP A 113 -7.13 39.21 -16.15
N ARG A 114 -7.37 38.75 -17.38
CA ARG A 114 -8.18 37.53 -17.62
C ARG A 114 -7.56 36.26 -17.06
N ASP A 115 -6.24 36.14 -17.06
CA ASP A 115 -5.54 35.00 -16.47
C ASP A 115 -5.60 35.05 -14.93
N ARG A 116 -5.50 36.23 -14.32
CA ARG A 116 -5.74 36.42 -12.86
C ARG A 116 -7.17 36.12 -12.45
N ASP A 117 -8.15 36.51 -13.26
CA ASP A 117 -9.56 36.23 -12.98
C ASP A 117 -9.87 34.73 -13.11
N ARG A 118 -9.27 34.04 -14.11
CA ARG A 118 -9.36 32.58 -14.23
C ARG A 118 -8.70 31.84 -13.06
N ASP A 119 -7.56 32.32 -12.58
CA ASP A 119 -6.89 31.73 -11.42
C ASP A 119 -7.70 31.95 -10.14
N ARG A 120 -8.33 33.11 -9.95
CA ARG A 120 -9.28 33.36 -8.85
C ARG A 120 -10.53 32.48 -8.94
N ASP A 121 -11.12 32.32 -10.12
CA ASP A 121 -12.28 31.45 -10.32
C ASP A 121 -11.95 29.99 -10.05
N ARG A 122 -10.73 29.55 -10.41
CA ARG A 122 -10.23 28.22 -10.12
C ARG A 122 -10.02 28.03 -8.62
N GLU A 123 -9.39 28.99 -7.96
CA GLU A 123 -9.19 28.96 -6.51
C GLU A 123 -10.52 28.99 -5.73
N HIS A 124 -11.50 29.76 -6.21
CA HIS A 124 -12.85 29.79 -5.64
C HIS A 124 -13.56 28.44 -5.79
N ARG A 125 -13.49 27.80 -6.97
CA ARG A 125 -14.05 26.45 -7.17
C ARG A 125 -13.34 25.39 -6.34
N ASP A 126 -12.02 25.48 -6.21
CA ASP A 126 -11.24 24.55 -5.41
C ASP A 126 -11.53 24.71 -3.91
N ARG A 127 -11.73 25.95 -3.43
CA ARG A 127 -12.23 26.23 -2.06
C ARG A 127 -13.65 25.72 -1.84
N GLU A 128 -14.58 25.98 -2.76
CA GLU A 128 -15.97 25.51 -2.66
C GLU A 128 -16.04 23.97 -2.68
N ARG A 129 -15.17 23.32 -3.46
CA ARG A 129 -15.02 21.86 -3.46
C ARG A 129 -14.49 21.36 -2.12
N GLY A 130 -13.45 22.01 -1.58
CA GLY A 130 -12.89 21.69 -0.28
C GLY A 130 -13.88 21.88 0.88
N GLU A 131 -14.71 22.91 0.82
CA GLU A 131 -15.79 23.16 1.79
C GLU A 131 -16.88 22.08 1.70
N ARG A 132 -17.33 21.73 0.49
CA ARG A 132 -18.30 20.63 0.31
C ARG A 132 -17.76 19.28 0.80
N ASP A 133 -16.47 19.02 0.64
CA ASP A 133 -15.86 17.78 1.12
C ASP A 133 -15.76 17.77 2.66
N LYS A 134 -15.46 18.91 3.29
CA LYS A 134 -15.53 19.07 4.76
C LYS A 134 -16.96 18.92 5.30
N ASP A 135 -17.95 19.47 4.62
CA ASP A 135 -19.36 19.33 5.03
C ASP A 135 -19.84 17.89 4.94
N ARG A 136 -19.42 17.16 3.90
CA ARG A 136 -19.68 15.71 3.77
C ARG A 136 -18.99 14.88 4.85
N GLU A 137 -17.78 15.27 5.24
CA GLU A 137 -17.05 14.61 6.33
C GLU A 137 -17.73 14.87 7.68
N LYS A 138 -18.18 16.10 7.92
CA LYS A 138 -18.94 16.48 9.10
C LYS A 138 -20.27 15.74 9.20
N ASP A 139 -21.03 15.62 8.11
CA ASP A 139 -22.29 14.86 8.07
C ASP A 139 -22.07 13.36 8.37
N ARG A 140 -20.97 12.78 7.87
CA ARG A 140 -20.59 11.39 8.20
C ARG A 140 -20.25 11.21 9.67
N LEU A 141 -19.51 12.15 10.25
CA LEU A 141 -19.15 12.14 11.68
C LEU A 141 -20.38 12.33 12.57
N GLU A 142 -21.26 13.24 12.20
CA GLU A 142 -22.52 13.48 12.92
C GLU A 142 -23.42 12.25 12.90
N LYS A 143 -23.54 11.59 11.74
CA LYS A 143 -24.28 10.33 11.61
C LYS A 143 -23.65 9.17 12.37
N MET A 144 -22.32 9.13 12.48
CA MET A 144 -21.62 8.15 13.33
C MET A 144 -21.90 8.41 14.80
N ALA A 145 -21.80 9.66 15.24
CA ALA A 145 -22.10 10.07 16.61
C ALA A 145 -23.58 9.85 16.99
N GLU A 146 -24.51 10.05 16.05
CA GLU A 146 -25.93 9.73 16.25
C GLU A 146 -26.13 8.23 16.46
N ARG A 147 -25.50 7.38 15.65
CA ARG A 147 -25.52 5.92 15.84
C ARG A 147 -24.89 5.47 17.16
N GLU A 148 -23.84 6.14 17.61
CA GLU A 148 -23.23 5.86 18.91
C GLU A 148 -24.17 6.24 20.05
N ARG A 149 -24.80 7.41 20.00
CA ARG A 149 -25.82 7.84 20.97
C ARG A 149 -27.03 6.91 20.99
N GLU A 150 -27.50 6.46 19.84
CA GLU A 150 -28.60 5.49 19.75
C GLU A 150 -28.22 4.18 20.46
N LYS A 151 -27.01 3.69 20.24
CA LYS A 151 -26.49 2.48 20.90
C LYS A 151 -26.28 2.65 22.40
N GLU A 152 -25.83 3.83 22.85
CA GLU A 152 -25.75 4.17 24.27
C GLU A 152 -27.14 4.12 24.93
N LEU A 153 -28.14 4.72 24.27
CA LEU A 153 -29.53 4.67 24.72
C LEU A 153 -30.09 3.26 24.71
N GLU A 154 -29.74 2.44 23.72
CA GLU A 154 -30.08 1.00 23.70
C GLU A 154 -29.44 0.26 24.87
N ALA A 155 -28.14 0.47 25.15
CA ALA A 155 -27.47 -0.15 26.29
C ALA A 155 -28.12 0.25 27.64
N ILE A 156 -28.45 1.53 27.82
CA ILE A 156 -29.21 2.01 28.99
C ILE A 156 -30.57 1.32 29.04
N LYS A 157 -31.30 1.27 27.92
CA LYS A 157 -32.61 0.61 27.84
C LYS A 157 -32.53 -0.87 28.20
N GLU A 158 -31.50 -1.58 27.74
CA GLU A 158 -31.27 -2.98 28.06
C GLU A 158 -30.93 -3.20 29.54
N GLN A 159 -30.16 -2.30 30.15
CA GLN A 159 -29.80 -2.37 31.57
C GLN A 159 -31.00 -2.16 32.50
N TYR A 160 -31.90 -1.21 32.18
CA TYR A 160 -33.01 -0.83 33.06
C TYR A 160 -34.34 -1.54 32.76
N LEU A 161 -34.65 -1.85 31.49
CA LEU A 161 -35.87 -2.59 31.13
C LEU A 161 -35.65 -4.10 30.95
N GLY A 162 -34.40 -4.56 30.96
CA GLY A 162 -34.02 -5.95 30.76
C GLY A 162 -34.17 -6.39 29.30
N SER A 163 -33.08 -6.88 28.71
CA SER A 163 -33.10 -7.44 27.36
C SER A 163 -33.55 -8.91 27.32
N LYS A 164 -34.21 -9.30 26.22
CA LYS A 164 -34.49 -10.72 25.95
C LYS A 164 -33.18 -11.38 25.56
N LYS A 165 -32.65 -12.26 26.41
CA LYS A 165 -31.37 -12.97 26.16
C LYS A 165 -31.36 -13.57 24.75
N PRO A 166 -30.37 -13.25 23.89
CA PRO A 166 -30.30 -13.82 22.55
C PRO A 166 -30.19 -15.34 22.65
N LYS A 167 -31.06 -16.05 21.93
CA LYS A 167 -31.05 -17.51 21.90
C LYS A 167 -29.75 -17.96 21.23
N LYS A 168 -28.99 -18.85 21.89
CA LYS A 168 -27.78 -19.45 21.31
C LYS A 168 -28.13 -20.04 19.95
N ARG A 169 -27.43 -19.59 18.90
CA ARG A 169 -27.62 -20.10 17.54
C ARG A 169 -27.37 -21.61 17.56
N VAL A 170 -28.34 -22.39 17.08
CA VAL A 170 -28.18 -23.85 16.98
C VAL A 170 -27.14 -24.13 15.90
N ILE A 171 -25.93 -24.47 16.34
CA ILE A 171 -24.80 -24.78 15.45
C ILE A 171 -25.12 -26.08 14.72
N LYS A 172 -25.07 -26.04 13.39
CA LYS A 172 -25.30 -27.23 12.54
C LYS A 172 -24.21 -28.28 12.84
N PRO A 173 -24.51 -29.59 12.86
CA PRO A 173 -23.51 -30.63 13.15
C PRO A 173 -22.26 -30.58 12.26
N SER A 174 -22.35 -30.11 11.02
CA SER A 174 -21.20 -29.92 10.11
C SER A 174 -20.27 -28.76 10.51
N GLU A 175 -20.77 -27.79 11.27
CA GLU A 175 -20.02 -26.65 11.77
C GLU A 175 -19.38 -26.95 13.15
N LYS A 176 -19.90 -27.95 13.87
CA LYS A 176 -19.30 -28.48 15.11
C LYS A 176 -17.93 -29.16 14.90
N PHE A 177 -17.64 -29.64 13.69
CA PHE A 177 -16.36 -30.29 13.36
C PHE A 177 -15.41 -29.36 12.58
N ARG A 178 -15.85 -28.15 12.24
CA ARG A 178 -14.96 -27.16 11.63
C ARG A 178 -14.19 -26.47 12.73
N PHE A 179 -12.93 -26.87 12.88
CA PHE A 179 -12.02 -26.25 13.83
C PHE A 179 -11.57 -24.89 13.29
N SER A 180 -12.06 -23.80 13.87
CA SER A 180 -11.58 -22.45 13.60
C SER A 180 -10.47 -22.12 14.58
N PHE A 181 -9.29 -21.77 14.06
CA PHE A 181 -8.13 -21.40 14.88
C PHE A 181 -8.11 -19.89 15.19
N ASP A 182 -8.82 -19.09 14.40
CA ASP A 182 -8.93 -17.65 14.58
C ASP A 182 -10.14 -17.28 15.43
N TRP A 183 -10.04 -16.14 16.12
CA TRP A 183 -11.15 -15.52 16.85
C TRP A 183 -12.15 -14.90 15.87
N GLU A 184 -13.44 -15.03 16.16
CA GLU A 184 -14.47 -14.34 15.37
C GLU A 184 -14.49 -12.84 15.71
N ASN A 185 -14.68 -11.97 14.72
CA ASN A 185 -14.72 -10.52 14.95
C ASN A 185 -15.90 -10.05 15.83
N THR A 186 -16.87 -10.93 16.08
CA THR A 186 -17.97 -10.74 17.05
C THR A 186 -17.57 -11.03 18.49
N GLU A 187 -16.41 -11.65 18.71
CA GLU A 187 -15.83 -11.93 20.03
C GLU A 187 -14.93 -10.77 20.50
N ASP A 188 -14.72 -9.75 19.67
CA ASP A 188 -14.06 -8.50 20.04
C ASP A 188 -14.94 -7.67 21.00
N THR A 189 -14.39 -7.39 22.18
CA THR A 189 -15.05 -6.64 23.26
C THR A 189 -14.58 -5.19 23.38
N SER A 190 -13.60 -4.77 22.56
CA SER A 190 -13.01 -3.43 22.61
C SER A 190 -13.90 -2.32 22.03
N ARG A 191 -15.00 -2.69 21.36
CA ARG A 191 -15.96 -1.75 20.78
C ARG A 191 -16.85 -1.15 21.86
N ASP A 192 -16.31 -0.19 22.60
CA ASP A 192 -17.11 0.60 23.53
C ASP A 192 -17.93 1.67 22.77
N MET A 193 -19.11 1.95 23.29
CA MET A 193 -20.04 2.94 22.75
C MET A 193 -19.60 4.36 23.07
N ASN A 194 -18.87 4.54 24.18
CA ASN A 194 -18.45 5.84 24.67
C ASN A 194 -17.06 6.21 24.12
N MET A 195 -16.97 7.41 23.53
CA MET A 195 -15.73 7.97 22.97
C MET A 195 -14.55 7.97 23.97
N LEU A 196 -14.82 8.14 25.26
CA LEU A 196 -13.79 8.13 26.31
C LEU A 196 -13.07 6.78 26.45
N TYR A 197 -13.73 5.69 26.08
CA TYR A 197 -13.20 4.33 26.16
C TYR A 197 -12.70 3.80 24.82
N GLN A 198 -13.13 4.40 23.70
CA GLN A 198 -12.55 4.15 22.37
C GLN A 198 -11.17 4.79 22.23
N ALA A 199 -10.97 5.98 22.80
CA ALA A 199 -9.67 6.64 22.89
C ALA A 199 -9.24 6.75 24.36
N PRO A 200 -8.96 5.63 25.04
CA PRO A 200 -8.48 5.67 26.40
C PRO A 200 -7.17 6.45 26.42
N HIS A 201 -7.02 7.37 27.38
CA HIS A 201 -5.78 8.11 27.52
C HIS A 201 -4.65 7.11 27.82
N GLU A 202 -3.77 6.87 26.84
CA GLU A 202 -2.63 5.99 27.01
C GLU A 202 -1.74 6.54 28.12
N ALA A 203 -1.73 5.84 29.25
CA ALA A 203 -0.96 6.27 30.40
C ALA A 203 0.53 6.31 30.03
N ARG A 204 1.13 7.49 30.13
CA ARG A 204 2.58 7.66 29.94
C ARG A 204 3.31 6.87 31.02
N LEU A 205 3.76 5.67 30.66
CA LEU A 205 4.46 4.77 31.57
C LEU A 205 5.67 5.48 32.19
N LEU A 206 5.76 5.45 33.51
CA LEU A 206 6.82 6.10 34.30
C LEU A 206 7.11 7.55 33.87
N TYR A 207 6.08 8.37 33.66
CA TYR A 207 6.22 9.77 33.27
C TYR A 207 6.98 9.97 31.95
N GLY A 208 6.82 9.05 30.99
CA GLY A 208 7.49 9.10 29.68
C GLY A 208 8.92 8.53 29.68
N ARG A 209 9.38 7.97 30.80
CA ARG A 209 10.63 7.20 30.88
C ARG A 209 10.43 5.72 30.59
N GLY A 210 9.21 5.22 30.77
CA GLY A 210 8.82 3.83 30.54
C GLY A 210 8.45 3.58 29.09
N PHE A 211 8.63 2.32 28.68
CA PHE A 211 8.24 1.83 27.36
C PHE A 211 7.32 0.62 27.55
N LEU A 212 6.32 0.47 26.69
CA LEU A 212 5.50 -0.72 26.60
C LEU A 212 6.37 -1.90 26.15
N ALA A 213 6.18 -3.06 26.78
CA ALA A 213 6.92 -4.26 26.44
C ALA A 213 6.50 -4.79 25.06
N GLY A 214 7.45 -5.33 24.30
CA GLY A 214 7.21 -5.95 22.99
C GLY A 214 7.11 -4.99 21.80
N ILE A 215 6.82 -3.71 22.03
CA ILE A 215 6.86 -2.68 20.97
C ILE A 215 8.29 -2.16 20.82
N ASP A 216 8.73 -1.86 19.60
CA ASP A 216 10.04 -1.26 19.36
C ASP A 216 10.22 0.04 20.15
N ARG A 217 11.31 0.12 20.91
CA ARG A 217 11.65 1.29 21.74
C ARG A 217 11.81 2.54 20.89
N ARG A 218 12.28 2.42 19.64
CA ARG A 218 12.46 3.56 18.74
C ARG A 218 11.12 4.14 18.32
N GLU A 219 10.18 3.31 17.89
CA GLU A 219 8.82 3.75 17.53
C GLU A 219 8.13 4.44 18.70
N GLN A 220 8.24 3.87 19.90
CA GLN A 220 7.70 4.48 21.11
C GLN A 220 8.35 5.84 21.43
N LYS A 221 9.67 5.98 21.27
CA LYS A 221 10.37 7.26 21.46
C LYS A 221 9.92 8.32 20.45
N LYS A 222 9.70 7.93 19.19
CA LYS A 222 9.20 8.83 18.15
C LYS A 222 7.78 9.30 18.46
N ALA A 223 6.88 8.38 18.79
CA ALA A 223 5.51 8.71 19.17
C ALA A 223 5.48 9.62 20.41
N ALA A 224 6.28 9.32 21.42
CA ALA A 224 6.41 10.14 22.62
C ALA A 224 6.94 11.55 22.32
N ALA A 225 7.93 11.69 21.43
CA ALA A 225 8.46 12.99 21.04
C ALA A 225 7.45 13.85 20.26
N VAL A 226 6.66 13.23 19.37
CA VAL A 226 5.57 13.92 18.66
C VAL A 226 4.50 14.40 19.64
N PHE A 227 4.08 13.53 20.55
CA PHE A 227 3.06 13.86 21.55
C PHE A 227 3.55 14.92 22.55
N GLU A 228 4.81 14.89 22.95
CA GLU A 228 5.40 15.92 23.80
C GLU A 228 5.43 17.27 23.09
N LYS A 229 5.80 17.29 21.81
CA LYS A 229 5.76 18.51 20.98
C LYS A 229 4.33 19.06 20.90
N GLU A 230 3.35 18.21 20.64
CA GLU A 230 1.94 18.62 20.54
C GLU A 230 1.42 19.17 21.88
N THR A 231 1.64 18.46 22.98
CA THR A 231 1.24 18.94 24.32
C THR A 231 1.95 20.23 24.72
N ARG A 232 3.23 20.41 24.34
CA ARG A 232 3.95 21.67 24.53
C ARG A 232 3.37 22.81 23.70
N ALA A 233 3.01 22.55 22.44
CA ALA A 233 2.35 23.53 21.58
C ALA A 233 0.96 23.92 22.10
N GLU A 234 0.17 22.96 22.60
CA GLU A 234 -1.12 23.23 23.23
C GLU A 234 -1.01 24.09 24.49
N GLN A 235 -0.03 23.79 25.36
CA GLN A 235 0.23 24.62 26.54
C GLN A 235 0.57 26.05 26.13
N ARG A 236 1.42 26.23 25.11
CA ARG A 236 1.76 27.57 24.58
C ARG A 236 0.57 28.31 24.01
N ARG A 237 -0.30 27.62 23.26
CA ARG A 237 -1.57 28.19 22.76
C ARG A 237 -2.46 28.67 23.92
N LYS A 238 -2.57 27.88 24.98
CA LYS A 238 -3.36 28.26 26.17
C LYS A 238 -2.75 29.42 26.95
N PHE A 239 -1.42 29.52 26.99
CA PHE A 239 -0.68 30.58 27.71
C PHE A 239 -0.34 31.80 26.84
N GLY A 240 -0.65 31.79 25.54
CA GLY A 240 -0.46 32.93 24.63
C GLY A 240 0.99 33.33 24.36
N VAL A 241 1.95 32.42 24.58
CA VAL A 241 3.39 32.69 24.37
C VAL A 241 3.78 32.31 22.94
N GLU A 242 4.36 33.26 22.19
CA GLU A 242 4.84 33.03 20.83
C GLU A 242 6.02 32.03 20.79
N ASP A 243 6.07 31.26 19.71
CA ASP A 243 7.13 30.27 19.50
C ASP A 243 8.48 30.96 19.30
N ARG A 244 9.40 30.68 20.22
CA ARG A 244 10.80 31.07 20.06
C ARG A 244 11.49 30.07 19.14
N PRO A 245 12.35 30.53 18.21
CA PRO A 245 13.09 29.65 17.31
C PRO A 245 14.03 28.68 18.06
N GLU A 246 14.42 29.01 19.29
CA GLU A 246 15.22 28.14 20.16
C GLU A 246 14.49 26.85 20.55
N ASP A 247 13.17 26.91 20.69
CA ASP A 247 12.35 25.76 21.08
C ASP A 247 12.16 24.80 19.92
N ASP A 248 12.01 25.32 18.69
CA ASP A 248 11.99 24.50 17.48
C ASP A 248 13.30 23.73 17.29
N VAL A 249 14.43 24.36 17.66
CA VAL A 249 15.75 23.71 17.61
C VAL A 249 15.83 22.60 18.67
N ALA A 250 15.31 22.83 19.87
CA ALA A 250 15.27 21.81 20.93
C ALA A 250 14.38 20.61 20.53
N ASP A 251 13.20 20.88 19.97
CA ASP A 251 12.28 19.83 19.53
C ASP A 251 12.85 19.04 18.35
N LYS A 252 13.52 19.71 17.39
CA LYS A 252 14.26 19.05 16.29
C LYS A 252 15.40 18.18 16.80
N LYS A 253 16.18 18.66 17.78
CA LYS A 253 17.26 17.88 18.41
C LYS A 253 16.71 16.65 19.12
N LYS A 254 15.57 16.78 19.82
CA LYS A 254 14.92 15.67 20.51
C LYS A 254 14.31 14.65 19.55
N ALA A 255 13.68 15.12 18.47
CA ALA A 255 13.19 14.25 17.40
C ALA A 255 14.36 13.50 16.73
N ALA A 256 15.46 14.19 16.38
CA ALA A 256 16.64 13.56 15.81
C ALA A 256 17.27 12.52 16.77
N ALA A 257 17.32 12.81 18.07
CA ALA A 257 17.79 11.87 19.08
C ALA A 257 16.85 10.66 19.25
N ALA A 258 15.55 10.83 19.05
CA ALA A 258 14.57 9.74 19.05
C ALA A 258 14.64 8.89 17.76
N GLU A 259 15.01 9.49 16.63
CA GLU A 259 15.21 8.79 15.37
C GLU A 259 16.52 8.01 15.33
N MET A 260 17.56 8.45 16.03
CA MET A 260 18.83 7.77 16.08
C MET A 260 18.74 6.50 16.94
N TYR A 261 19.23 5.38 16.41
CA TYR A 261 19.38 4.17 17.20
C TYR A 261 20.40 4.39 18.31
N ASP A 262 20.18 3.72 19.44
CA ASP A 262 21.19 3.69 20.51
C ASP A 262 22.48 3.08 19.93
N ALA A 263 23.63 3.70 20.20
CA ALA A 263 24.92 3.25 19.66
C ALA A 263 25.26 1.81 20.10
N PHE A 264 24.66 1.33 21.18
CA PHE A 264 24.72 -0.07 21.58
C PHE A 264 23.95 -1.00 20.62
N ASP A 265 22.80 -0.57 20.12
CA ASP A 265 21.95 -1.29 19.17
C ASP A 265 22.61 -1.38 17.78
N MET A 266 23.23 -0.29 17.33
CA MET A 266 23.88 -0.21 16.01
C MET A 266 25.21 -0.97 15.89
N ARG A 267 25.83 -1.36 17.01
CA ARG A 267 27.11 -2.09 16.99
C ARG A 267 26.97 -3.51 16.45
N VAL A 268 25.75 -4.06 16.46
CA VAL A 268 25.51 -5.48 16.18
C VAL A 268 24.79 -5.70 14.84
N ASP A 269 24.07 -4.71 14.30
CA ASP A 269 23.10 -4.92 13.22
C ASP A 269 23.30 -4.11 11.93
N ARG A 270 24.54 -3.70 11.59
CA ARG A 270 24.78 -3.26 10.19
C ARG A 270 24.57 -4.45 9.24
N HIS A 271 23.88 -4.23 8.14
CA HIS A 271 23.70 -5.25 7.11
C HIS A 271 25.03 -5.57 6.42
N TRP A 272 25.24 -6.83 6.02
CA TRP A 272 26.52 -7.30 5.45
C TRP A 272 26.93 -6.57 4.16
N SER A 273 25.98 -5.93 3.46
CA SER A 273 26.24 -5.13 2.26
C SER A 273 27.03 -3.84 2.54
N GLU A 274 26.91 -3.31 3.76
CA GLU A 274 27.58 -2.07 4.18
C GLU A 274 28.92 -2.35 4.87
N LYS A 275 29.15 -3.61 5.27
CA LYS A 275 30.35 -4.05 5.99
C LYS A 275 31.50 -4.35 5.03
N GLY A 276 32.72 -4.03 5.46
CA GLY A 276 33.94 -4.52 4.83
C GLY A 276 34.06 -6.04 4.98
N ILE A 277 34.88 -6.69 4.14
CA ILE A 277 35.10 -8.15 4.25
C ILE A 277 35.83 -8.53 5.55
N GLU A 278 36.69 -7.64 6.05
CA GLU A 278 37.46 -7.81 7.28
C GLU A 278 36.58 -7.72 8.54
N GLU A 279 35.54 -6.91 8.50
CA GLU A 279 34.59 -6.73 9.61
C GLU A 279 33.52 -7.83 9.66
N MET A 280 33.55 -8.77 8.72
CA MET A 280 32.46 -9.73 8.54
C MET A 280 32.54 -10.89 9.52
N THR A 281 31.55 -10.96 10.41
CA THR A 281 31.43 -11.99 11.45
C THR A 281 30.77 -13.28 10.90
N GLU A 282 30.84 -14.38 11.66
CA GLU A 282 30.15 -15.62 11.28
C GLU A 282 28.62 -15.48 11.23
N ARG A 283 28.04 -14.57 12.02
CA ARG A 283 26.62 -14.22 11.96
C ARG A 283 26.28 -13.55 10.63
N ASP A 284 27.08 -12.60 10.20
CA ASP A 284 26.88 -11.91 8.92
C ASP A 284 26.97 -12.87 7.74
N TRP A 285 27.90 -13.84 7.77
CA TRP A 285 27.96 -14.91 6.78
C TRP A 285 26.77 -15.88 6.83
N ARG A 286 26.08 -15.99 7.97
CA ARG A 286 24.82 -16.74 8.05
C ARG A 286 23.68 -15.94 7.43
N ILE A 287 23.56 -14.66 7.75
CA ILE A 287 22.56 -13.76 7.17
C ILE A 287 22.74 -13.68 5.65
N PHE A 288 23.98 -13.53 5.17
CA PHE A 288 24.30 -13.56 3.73
C PHE A 288 23.79 -14.85 3.05
N ARG A 289 23.97 -16.01 3.69
CA ARG A 289 23.48 -17.28 3.15
C ARG A 289 21.96 -17.36 3.19
N GLU A 290 21.32 -16.80 4.22
CA GLU A 290 19.87 -16.75 4.34
C GLU A 290 19.25 -15.85 3.26
N ASP A 291 19.81 -14.66 3.03
CA ASP A 291 19.31 -13.71 2.02
C ASP A 291 19.38 -14.26 0.59
N PHE A 292 20.40 -15.07 0.30
CA PHE A 292 20.57 -15.72 -1.00
C PHE A 292 20.04 -17.17 -1.05
N ASN A 293 19.35 -17.62 -0.01
CA ASN A 293 18.84 -19.00 0.14
C ASN A 293 19.89 -20.10 -0.11
N ILE A 294 21.14 -19.86 0.29
CA ILE A 294 22.26 -20.80 0.12
C ILE A 294 22.33 -21.71 1.35
N SER A 295 22.14 -23.01 1.13
CA SER A 295 22.38 -24.04 2.15
C SER A 295 23.59 -24.89 1.79
N TYR A 296 24.32 -25.34 2.80
CA TYR A 296 25.49 -26.18 2.60
C TYR A 296 25.35 -27.50 3.36
N LYS A 297 25.80 -28.59 2.73
CA LYS A 297 26.02 -29.89 3.39
C LYS A 297 27.48 -30.27 3.19
N GLY A 298 28.21 -30.49 4.29
CA GLY A 298 29.61 -30.89 4.27
C GLY A 298 30.43 -30.29 5.40
N SER A 299 31.69 -30.71 5.51
CA SER A 299 32.66 -30.18 6.49
C SER A 299 33.62 -29.17 5.85
N ARG A 300 34.14 -28.25 6.69
CA ARG A 300 35.14 -27.22 6.34
C ARG A 300 34.82 -26.44 5.07
N ILE A 301 33.72 -25.69 5.08
CA ILE A 301 33.21 -25.00 3.90
C ILE A 301 33.82 -23.58 3.84
N PRO A 302 34.42 -23.18 2.70
CA PRO A 302 34.90 -21.81 2.53
C PRO A 302 33.74 -20.81 2.56
N ARG A 303 34.06 -19.57 2.95
CA ARG A 303 33.09 -18.47 2.93
C ARG A 303 32.69 -18.15 1.47
N PRO A 304 31.41 -17.88 1.20
CA PRO A 304 30.98 -17.48 -0.13
C PRO A 304 31.59 -16.12 -0.51
N MET A 305 31.70 -15.84 -1.81
CA MET A 305 32.14 -14.53 -2.31
C MET A 305 30.93 -13.61 -2.51
N ARG A 306 31.05 -12.32 -2.17
CA ARG A 306 29.96 -11.35 -2.40
C ARG A 306 30.03 -10.73 -3.79
N ASN A 307 31.24 -10.31 -4.17
CA ASN A 307 31.52 -9.62 -5.42
C ASN A 307 32.64 -10.32 -6.20
N TRP A 308 32.68 -10.14 -7.53
CA TRP A 308 33.74 -10.69 -8.38
C TRP A 308 35.17 -10.32 -7.94
N PRO A 309 35.48 -9.08 -7.52
CA PRO A 309 36.83 -8.74 -7.06
C PRO A 309 37.26 -9.47 -5.79
N GLU A 310 36.32 -9.96 -4.98
CA GLU A 310 36.60 -10.70 -3.74
C GLU A 310 36.89 -12.19 -3.98
N SER A 311 36.66 -12.69 -5.20
CA SER A 311 36.70 -14.11 -5.57
C SER A 311 38.11 -14.75 -5.59
N LYS A 312 39.17 -13.94 -5.47
CA LYS A 312 40.57 -14.35 -5.68
C LYS A 312 40.83 -14.99 -7.05
N LEU A 313 39.98 -14.72 -8.05
CA LEU A 313 40.21 -15.13 -9.44
C LEU A 313 41.31 -14.28 -10.09
N GLY A 314 42.01 -14.87 -11.06
CA GLY A 314 43.03 -14.16 -11.85
C GLY A 314 42.45 -12.96 -12.62
N THR A 315 43.28 -11.94 -12.84
CA THR A 315 42.87 -10.69 -13.51
C THR A 315 42.34 -10.91 -14.93
N GLU A 316 42.82 -11.94 -15.63
CA GLU A 316 42.34 -12.33 -16.95
C GLU A 316 40.89 -12.81 -16.92
N LEU A 317 40.53 -13.64 -15.93
CA LEU A 317 39.16 -14.14 -15.74
C LEU A 317 38.21 -13.01 -15.35
N LEU A 318 38.64 -12.11 -14.46
CA LEU A 318 37.83 -10.95 -14.08
C LEU A 318 37.52 -10.05 -15.29
N ARG A 319 38.51 -9.81 -16.16
CA ARG A 319 38.31 -9.06 -17.42
C ARG A 319 37.36 -9.79 -18.37
N ALA A 320 37.44 -11.11 -18.46
CA ALA A 320 36.54 -11.90 -19.30
C ALA A 320 35.10 -11.83 -18.78
N ILE A 321 34.88 -11.95 -17.46
CA ILE A 321 33.58 -11.84 -16.81
C ILE A 321 32.96 -10.45 -17.05
N GLU A 322 33.78 -9.40 -16.92
CA GLU A 322 33.35 -8.02 -17.18
C GLU A 322 32.99 -7.81 -18.66
N LYS A 323 33.78 -8.39 -19.58
CA LYS A 323 33.51 -8.34 -21.03
C LYS A 323 32.19 -9.03 -21.40
N VAL A 324 31.84 -10.13 -20.73
CA VAL A 324 30.56 -10.83 -20.93
C VAL A 324 29.40 -10.07 -20.27
N GLY A 325 29.67 -9.19 -19.31
CA GLY A 325 28.68 -8.30 -18.71
C GLY A 325 28.04 -8.84 -17.42
N TYR A 326 28.63 -9.85 -16.78
CA TYR A 326 28.14 -10.38 -15.50
C TYR A 326 28.48 -9.42 -14.35
N LYS A 327 27.54 -8.55 -13.98
CA LYS A 327 27.75 -7.52 -12.94
C LYS A 327 27.87 -8.08 -11.52
N LYS A 328 27.05 -9.07 -11.18
CA LYS A 328 27.01 -9.71 -9.85
C LYS A 328 26.98 -11.23 -10.04
N PRO A 329 27.69 -12.00 -9.19
CA PRO A 329 27.59 -13.45 -9.21
C PRO A 329 26.18 -13.90 -8.79
N SER A 330 25.69 -15.02 -9.33
CA SER A 330 24.44 -15.63 -8.85
C SER A 330 24.66 -16.38 -7.51
N PRO A 331 23.61 -16.70 -6.75
CA PRO A 331 23.75 -17.40 -5.47
C PRO A 331 24.57 -18.69 -5.55
N ILE A 332 24.35 -19.50 -6.61
CA ILE A 332 25.12 -20.73 -6.79
C ILE A 332 26.58 -20.43 -7.16
N GLN A 333 26.86 -19.38 -7.92
CA GLN A 333 28.22 -18.96 -8.28
C GLN A 333 28.98 -18.45 -7.04
N MET A 334 28.33 -17.66 -6.19
CA MET A 334 28.89 -17.15 -4.94
C MET A 334 29.38 -18.27 -4.02
N ALA A 335 28.64 -19.39 -4.00
CA ALA A 335 28.92 -20.54 -3.16
C ALA A 335 29.89 -21.56 -3.80
N ALA A 336 29.69 -21.86 -5.09
CA ALA A 336 30.39 -22.94 -5.78
C ALA A 336 31.80 -22.54 -6.23
N ILE A 337 32.04 -21.28 -6.61
CA ILE A 337 33.36 -20.84 -7.10
C ILE A 337 34.44 -21.00 -6.01
N PRO A 338 34.24 -20.54 -4.75
CA PRO A 338 35.22 -20.77 -3.68
C PRO A 338 35.47 -22.26 -3.38
N LEU A 339 34.46 -23.11 -3.55
CA LEU A 339 34.59 -24.56 -3.39
C LEU A 339 35.40 -25.20 -4.52
N GLY A 340 35.14 -24.81 -5.76
CA GLY A 340 35.86 -25.27 -6.94
C GLY A 340 37.34 -24.85 -6.93
N LEU A 341 37.65 -23.65 -6.43
CA LEU A 341 39.03 -23.19 -6.24
C LEU A 341 39.82 -24.05 -5.24
N GLN A 342 39.16 -24.76 -4.32
CA GLN A 342 39.79 -25.71 -3.41
C GLN A 342 39.89 -27.13 -3.99
N GLN A 343 39.55 -27.32 -5.27
CA GLN A 343 39.54 -28.62 -5.95
C GLN A 343 38.65 -29.65 -5.24
N ARG A 344 37.51 -29.21 -4.70
CA ARG A 344 36.52 -30.08 -4.05
C ARG A 344 35.39 -30.40 -5.01
N ASP A 345 34.87 -31.62 -4.91
CA ASP A 345 33.66 -32.01 -5.61
C ASP A 345 32.46 -31.24 -5.05
N VAL A 346 31.58 -30.76 -5.94
CA VAL A 346 30.41 -29.95 -5.61
C VAL A 346 29.18 -30.53 -6.30
N ILE A 347 28.10 -30.73 -5.54
CA ILE A 347 26.77 -31.01 -6.07
C ILE A 347 25.94 -29.74 -5.88
N GLY A 348 25.61 -29.07 -6.99
CA GLY A 348 24.74 -27.90 -7.00
C GLY A 348 23.29 -28.30 -7.20
N ILE A 349 22.42 -27.98 -6.25
CA ILE A 349 20.97 -28.11 -6.40
C ILE A 349 20.44 -26.71 -6.70
N ALA A 350 20.25 -26.41 -7.97
CA ALA A 350 19.69 -25.15 -8.46
C ALA A 350 18.91 -25.42 -9.74
N GLU A 351 17.88 -24.62 -9.99
CA GLU A 351 17.12 -24.66 -11.25
C GLU A 351 17.91 -23.94 -12.36
N THR A 352 17.65 -24.32 -13.61
CA THR A 352 18.19 -23.60 -14.76
C THR A 352 17.37 -22.34 -15.00
N ASP A 353 18.04 -21.18 -14.98
CA ASP A 353 17.44 -19.87 -15.30
C ASP A 353 17.16 -19.68 -16.80
#